data_AF-A0A2M7PVL0-F1
#
_entry.id   AF-A0A2M7PVL0-F1
#
_cell.length_a   1.000
_cell.length_b   1.000
_cell.length_c   1.000
_cell.angle_alpha   90.00
_cell.angle_beta   90.00
_cell.angle_gamma   90.00
#
_symmetry.space_group_name_H-M   'P 1'
#
loop_
_entity.id
_entity.type
_entity.pdbx_description
1 polymer ?
#
loop_
_entity_poly.entity_id
_entity_poly.type
_entity_poly.pdbx_seq_one_letter_code
_entity_poly.pdbx_strand_id
1 'polypeptide(L)'
;MNLRENTSNIGMGFRRDIADAFLKTNEINPDFVEVAPENWINMGGYWGAQFKEVSRRFPVFLHGLSLSIGSPDELDFDFLRQVKNFIEEHDV
;
A
#
# COMPACT_ATOMS: atom_id res chain seq x y z
N MET A 1 -11.90 -26.38 0.72
CA MET A 1 -10.91 -26.80 -0.29
C MET A 1 -10.19 -25.52 -0.71
N ASN A 2 -8.94 -25.21 -0.39
CA ASN A 2 -7.82 -25.86 0.30
C ASN A 2 -7.26 -24.85 1.31
N LEU A 3 -6.92 -25.32 2.52
CA LEU A 3 -6.00 -24.59 3.39
C LEU A 3 -4.65 -24.59 2.67
N ARG A 4 -4.26 -23.45 2.07
CA ARG A 4 -2.86 -23.24 1.74
C ARG A 4 -2.15 -23.00 3.07
N GLU A 5 -1.62 -24.06 3.67
CA GLU A 5 -0.49 -23.92 4.59
C GLU A 5 0.71 -23.46 3.76
N ASN A 6 0.74 -22.16 3.44
CA ASN A 6 1.93 -21.50 2.93
C ASN A 6 2.69 -21.00 4.15
N THR A 7 3.78 -21.67 4.52
CA THR A 7 4.67 -21.26 5.62
C THR A 7 5.50 -20.01 5.29
N SER A 8 5.24 -19.36 4.17
CA SER A 8 5.92 -18.14 3.72
C SER A 8 4.87 -17.05 3.47
N ASN A 9 4.85 -16.02 4.31
CA ASN A 9 4.16 -14.75 4.03
C ASN A 9 5.08 -13.91 3.14
N ILE A 10 4.95 -14.06 1.82
CA ILE A 10 5.77 -13.32 0.86
C ILE A 10 5.06 -12.02 0.51
N GLY A 11 5.63 -10.91 0.98
CA GLY A 11 5.21 -9.57 0.62
C GLY A 11 5.94 -9.04 -0.60
N MET A 12 5.30 -8.13 -1.34
CA MET A 12 5.97 -7.36 -2.38
C MET A 12 5.58 -5.89 -2.34
N GLY A 13 6.57 -5.00 -2.44
CA GLY A 13 6.33 -3.57 -2.52
C GLY A 13 5.65 -3.17 -3.84
N PHE A 14 4.50 -2.50 -3.79
CA PHE A 14 3.78 -2.09 -4.98
C PHE A 14 4.33 -0.78 -5.55
N ARG A 15 4.67 -0.79 -6.85
CA ARG A 15 5.20 0.36 -7.59
C ARG A 15 4.53 0.45 -8.97
N ARG A 16 4.49 1.67 -9.52
CA ARG A 16 3.88 1.95 -10.84
C ARG A 16 4.45 1.07 -11.96
N ASP A 17 5.77 0.90 -11.97
CA ASP A 17 6.48 0.16 -13.02
C ASP A 17 6.10 -1.33 -13.11
N ILE A 18 5.59 -1.89 -12.01
CA ILE A 18 5.18 -3.31 -11.93
C ILE A 18 3.66 -3.47 -11.83
N ALA A 19 2.89 -2.38 -11.90
CA ALA A 19 1.45 -2.42 -11.69
C ALA A 19 0.72 -3.32 -12.70
N ASP A 20 1.18 -3.34 -13.95
CA ASP A 20 0.62 -4.20 -14.98
C ASP A 20 0.85 -5.69 -14.68
N ALA A 21 1.98 -6.05 -14.07
CA ALA A 21 2.28 -7.43 -13.68
C ALA A 21 1.38 -7.93 -12.54
N PHE A 22 0.97 -7.03 -11.64
CA PHE A 22 -0.03 -7.32 -10.61
C PHE A 22 -1.43 -7.41 -11.22
N LEU A 23 -1.87 -6.36 -11.92
CA LEU A 23 -3.28 -6.13 -12.23
C LEU A 23 -3.74 -6.74 -13.55
N LYS A 24 -2.87 -6.80 -14.57
CA LYS A 24 -3.24 -7.21 -15.93
C LYS A 24 -2.79 -8.63 -16.23
N THR A 25 -1.51 -8.97 -15.99
CA THR A 25 -0.96 -10.26 -16.40
C THR A 25 -1.04 -11.33 -15.32
N ASN A 26 -1.22 -10.92 -14.05
CA ASN A 26 -1.23 -11.81 -12.88
C ASN A 26 0.06 -12.65 -12.75
N GLU A 27 1.17 -12.15 -13.27
CA GLU A 27 2.50 -12.77 -13.12
C GLU A 27 3.00 -12.67 -11.67
N ILE A 28 2.53 -11.65 -10.95
CA ILE A 28 2.89 -11.37 -9.57
C ILE A 28 1.65 -11.53 -8.68
N ASN A 29 1.71 -12.46 -7.73
CA ASN A 29 0.63 -12.75 -6.79
C ASN A 29 1.16 -13.01 -5.38
N PRO A 30 1.63 -11.96 -4.66
CA PRO A 30 2.13 -12.09 -3.29
C PRO A 30 0.98 -12.32 -2.31
N ASP A 31 1.32 -12.71 -1.09
CA ASP A 31 0.35 -12.89 -0.01
C ASP A 31 -0.14 -11.53 0.53
N PHE A 32 0.70 -10.49 0.46
CA PHE A 32 0.35 -9.10 0.76
C PHE A 32 1.20 -8.13 -0.07
N VAL A 33 0.75 -6.88 -0.13
CA VAL A 33 1.53 -5.79 -0.75
C VAL A 33 1.93 -4.76 0.28
N GLU A 34 3.12 -4.19 0.13
CA GLU A 34 3.61 -3.11 0.98
C GLU A 34 3.63 -1.79 0.19
N VAL A 35 3.20 -0.69 0.81
CA VAL A 35 3.30 0.66 0.25
C VAL A 35 3.64 1.71 1.30
N ALA A 36 4.30 2.76 0.86
CA ALA A 36 4.43 3.98 1.64
C ALA A 36 3.25 4.91 1.34
N PRO A 37 2.39 5.25 2.32
CA PRO A 37 1.16 6.02 2.08
C PRO A 37 1.45 7.39 1.47
N GLU A 38 2.54 8.07 1.83
CA GLU A 38 2.94 9.36 1.26
C GLU A 38 3.14 9.33 -0.26
N ASN A 39 3.44 8.17 -0.84
CA ASN A 39 3.56 8.03 -2.28
C ASN A 39 2.23 7.94 -3.00
N TRP A 40 1.12 7.70 -2.28
CA TRP A 40 -0.21 7.41 -2.82
C TRP A 40 -1.31 8.33 -2.27
N ILE A 41 -1.05 9.06 -1.18
CA ILE A 41 -1.91 10.11 -0.66
C ILE A 41 -2.20 11.15 -1.75
N ASN A 42 -3.47 11.56 -1.86
CA ASN A 42 -3.96 12.49 -2.87
C ASN A 42 -3.71 12.02 -4.32
N MET A 43 -3.44 10.73 -4.53
CA MET A 43 -3.25 10.18 -5.87
C MET A 43 -4.59 9.93 -6.55
N GLY A 44 -5.02 10.91 -7.33
CA GLY A 44 -6.19 10.78 -8.20
C GLY A 44 -5.88 10.11 -9.54
N GLY A 45 -6.89 10.09 -10.42
CA GLY A 45 -6.76 9.69 -11.82
C GLY A 45 -6.39 8.21 -12.00
N TYR A 46 -5.61 7.93 -13.04
CA TYR A 46 -5.25 6.56 -13.42
C TYR A 46 -4.58 5.79 -12.28
N TRP A 47 -3.57 6.37 -11.64
CA TRP A 47 -2.81 5.67 -10.61
C TRP A 47 -3.59 5.47 -9.31
N GLY A 48 -4.46 6.41 -8.93
CA GLY A 48 -5.39 6.20 -7.83
C GLY A 48 -6.34 5.02 -8.09
N ALA A 49 -6.87 4.93 -9.31
CA ALA A 49 -7.72 3.80 -9.71
C ALA A 49 -6.95 2.47 -9.69
N GLN A 50 -5.69 2.44 -10.15
CA GLN A 50 -4.86 1.24 -10.07
C GLN A 50 -4.58 0.83 -8.63
N PHE A 51 -4.23 1.79 -7.76
CA PHE A 51 -3.99 1.48 -6.35
C PHE A 51 -5.23 0.94 -5.65
N LYS A 52 -6.40 1.56 -5.89
CA LYS A 52 -7.68 1.07 -5.36
C LYS A 52 -7.99 -0.36 -5.80
N GLU A 53 -7.64 -0.73 -7.03
CA GLU A 53 -7.81 -2.11 -7.48
C GLU A 53 -6.83 -3.06 -6.79
N VAL A 54 -5.59 -2.63 -6.54
CA VAL A 54 -4.62 -3.40 -5.75
C VAL A 54 -5.10 -3.61 -4.33
N SER A 55 -5.55 -2.56 -3.62
CA SER A 55 -6.00 -2.66 -2.23
C SER A 55 -7.25 -3.51 -2.07
N ARG A 56 -8.08 -3.59 -3.11
CA ARG A 56 -9.23 -4.51 -3.16
C ARG A 56 -8.82 -5.97 -3.36
N ARG A 57 -7.67 -6.21 -3.97
CA ARG A 57 -7.23 -7.55 -4.40
C ARG A 57 -6.26 -8.21 -3.42
N PHE A 58 -5.43 -7.43 -2.74
CA PHE A 58 -4.40 -7.92 -1.83
C PHE A 58 -4.48 -7.19 -0.50
N PRO A 59 -4.21 -7.86 0.64
CA PRO A 59 -3.94 -7.16 1.89
C PRO A 59 -2.81 -6.15 1.69
N VAL A 60 -3.01 -4.92 2.16
CA VAL A 60 -2.03 -3.84 2.04
C VAL A 60 -1.44 -3.54 3.40
N PHE A 61 -0.11 -3.45 3.47
CA PHE A 61 0.64 -3.08 4.65
C PHE A 61 1.29 -1.72 4.40
N LEU A 62 1.09 -0.79 5.33
CA LEU A 62 1.66 0.55 5.23
C LEU A 62 3.04 0.61 5.89
N HIS A 63 4.03 1.08 5.14
CA HIS A 63 5.37 1.37 5.61
C HIS A 63 5.73 2.82 5.30
N GLY A 64 5.50 3.72 6.26
CA GLY A 64 5.79 5.14 6.10
C GLY A 64 7.28 5.44 6.21
N LEU A 65 7.78 6.34 5.35
CA LEU A 65 9.18 6.76 5.27
C LEU A 65 9.39 8.16 5.90
N SER A 66 8.32 8.94 6.06
CA SER A 66 8.42 10.39 6.35
C SER A 66 7.99 10.83 7.75
N LEU A 67 7.58 9.91 8.64
CA LEU A 67 7.01 10.32 9.94
C LEU A 67 8.05 10.85 10.94
N SER A 68 9.33 10.54 10.74
CA SER A 68 10.45 11.10 11.52
C SER A 68 10.28 11.01 13.05
N ILE A 69 9.74 9.89 13.58
CA ILE A 69 9.41 9.71 15.00
C ILE A 69 10.59 9.97 15.95
N GLY A 70 11.83 9.72 15.48
CA GLY A 70 13.05 9.95 16.25
C GLY A 70 13.64 11.36 16.14
N SER A 71 13.00 12.27 15.41
CA SER A 71 13.46 13.66 15.25
C SER A 71 13.21 14.49 16.51
N PRO A 72 14.03 15.54 16.78
CA PRO A 72 13.70 16.55 17.78
C PRO A 72 12.54 17.48 17.35
N ASP A 73 12.20 17.50 16.07
CA ASP A 73 11.07 18.31 15.56
C ASP A 73 9.73 17.75 16.04
N GLU A 74 8.71 18.61 16.09
CA GLU A 74 7.34 18.17 16.34
C GLU A 74 6.83 17.26 15.22
N LEU A 75 5.91 16.36 15.55
CA LEU A 75 5.23 15.53 14.55
C LEU A 75 4.42 16.39 13.59
N ASP A 76 4.48 16.05 12.30
CA ASP A 76 3.60 16.64 11.30
C ASP A 76 2.18 16.09 11.44
N PHE A 77 1.34 16.79 12.19
CA PHE A 77 -0.05 16.41 12.42
C PHE A 77 -0.93 16.54 11.17
N ASP A 78 -0.57 17.37 10.20
CA ASP A 78 -1.27 17.45 8.92
C ASP A 78 -1.00 16.20 8.07
N PHE A 79 0.25 15.74 8.05
CA PHE A 79 0.61 14.47 7.43
C PHE A 79 -0.08 13.29 8.12
N LEU A 80 -0.09 13.23 9.46
CA LEU A 80 -0.80 12.18 10.19
C LEU A 80 -2.30 12.13 9.88
N ARG A 81 -2.96 13.30 9.70
CA ARG A 81 -4.36 13.34 9.25
C ARG A 81 -4.52 12.78 7.84
N GLN A 82 -3.61 13.08 6.93
CA GLN A 82 -3.64 12.53 5.58
C GLN A 82 -3.45 11.01 5.59
N VAL A 83 -2.53 10.48 6.40
CA VAL A 83 -2.33 9.04 6.57
C VAL A 83 -3.58 8.38 7.13
N LYS A 84 -4.22 8.99 8.14
CA LYS A 84 -5.49 8.49 8.69
C LYS A 84 -6.58 8.43 7.62
N ASN A 85 -6.77 9.50 6.85
CA ASN A 85 -7.78 9.53 5.79
C ASN A 85 -7.48 8.48 4.71
N PHE A 86 -6.21 8.27 4.38
CA PHE A 86 -5.78 7.25 3.43
C PHE A 86 -6.13 5.83 3.91
N ILE A 87 -5.87 5.53 5.19
CA ILE A 87 -6.27 4.27 5.83
C ILE A 87 -7.79 4.07 5.71
N GLU A 88 -8.58 5.09 6.03
CA GLU A 88 -10.05 5.03 5.95
C GLU A 88 -10.56 4.88 4.50
N GLU A 89 -9.92 5.54 3.53
CA GLU A 89 -10.32 5.48 2.11
C GLU A 89 -10.08 4.10 1.49
N HIS A 90 -8.97 3.45 1.88
CA HIS A 90 -8.52 2.20 1.27
C HIS A 90 -8.82 0.94 2.09
N ASP A 91 -9.29 1.09 3.33
CA ASP A 91 -9.59 0.01 4.29
C ASP A 91 -8.36 -0.89 4.52
N VAL A 92 -7.24 -0.26 4.90
CA VAL A 92 -5.91 -0.88 5.06
C VAL A 92 -5.33 -0.75 6.46
#